data_AF-W2TTC6-F1
#
_entry.id   AF-W2TTC6-F1
#
_cell.length_a   1.000
_cell.length_b   1.000
_cell.length_c   1.000
_cell.angle_alpha   90.00
_cell.angle_beta   90.00
_cell.angle_gamma   90.00
#
_symmetry.space_group_name_H-M   'P 1'
#
loop_
_entity.id
_entity.type
_entity.pdbx_description
1 polymer ?
#
loop_
_entity_poly.entity_id
_entity_poly.type
_entity_poly.pdbx_seq_one_letter_code
_entity_poly.pdbx_strand_id
1 'polypeptide(L)'
;MPCYVQAAPALLRHCRPRCGTYTSLQHTLSGYAQRCRQLLCDHSCVNFILGKICPEEEARRAGAFLLEFTRLQVNYWMNDLMRTLNVSSEASYPSSCARLQCDDFLGDCDRR
;
A
#
# COMPACT_ATOMS: atom_id res chain seq x y z
N MET A 1 -9.59 -2.92 16.66
CA MET A 1 -8.45 -3.86 16.63
C MET A 1 -7.45 -3.51 17.75
N PRO A 2 -7.45 -4.24 18.88
CA PRO A 2 -6.55 -3.96 20.01
C PRO A 2 -5.05 -4.05 19.67
N CYS A 3 -4.64 -5.08 18.91
CA CYS A 3 -3.28 -5.25 18.41
C CYS A 3 -2.77 -4.02 17.64
N TYR A 4 -3.59 -3.43 16.76
CA TYR A 4 -3.18 -2.25 15.98
C TYR A 4 -2.85 -1.05 16.88
N VAL A 5 -3.63 -0.83 17.94
CA VAL A 5 -3.38 0.25 18.92
C VAL A 5 -2.04 0.06 19.62
N GLN A 6 -1.70 -1.18 19.96
CA GLN A 6 -0.41 -1.52 20.59
C GLN A 6 0.77 -1.39 19.62
N ALA A 7 0.58 -1.79 18.36
CA ALA A 7 1.61 -1.73 17.34
C ALA A 7 1.84 -0.31 16.79
N ALA A 8 0.83 0.57 16.83
CA ALA A 8 0.87 1.90 16.21
C ALA A 8 2.11 2.75 16.57
N PRO A 9 2.57 2.82 17.84
CA PRO A 9 3.81 3.53 18.16
C PRO A 9 5.05 2.92 17.49
N ALA A 10 5.12 1.59 17.38
CA ALA A 10 6.22 0.90 16.70
C ALA A 10 6.15 1.13 15.18
N LEU A 11 4.96 1.07 14.58
CA LEU A 11 4.75 1.38 13.17
C LEU A 11 5.26 2.78 12.82
N LEU A 12 4.89 3.79 13.61
CA LEU A 12 5.36 5.17 13.41
C LEU A 12 6.87 5.32 13.55
N ARG A 13 7.49 4.64 14.51
CA ARG A 13 8.93 4.72 14.76
C ARG A 13 9.77 3.95 13.74
N HIS A 14 9.27 2.83 13.21
CA HIS A 14 10.06 1.94 12.37
C HIS A 14 9.75 2.08 10.87
N CYS A 15 8.49 2.19 10.49
CA CYS A 15 8.11 2.19 9.08
C CYS A 15 8.33 3.55 8.42
N ARG A 16 7.99 4.64 9.10
CA ARG A 16 8.14 6.00 8.55
C ARG A 16 9.59 6.36 8.19
N PRO A 17 10.61 6.11 9.04
CA PRO A 17 12.00 6.37 8.64
C PRO A 17 12.51 5.45 7.54
N ARG A 18 11.98 4.22 7.45
CA ARG A 18 12.38 3.21 6.47
C ARG A 18 11.83 3.50 5.07
N CYS A 19 10.54 3.83 4.98
CA CYS A 19 9.83 4.02 3.72
C CYS A 19 9.75 5.50 3.29
N GLY A 20 10.20 6.41 4.15
CA GLY A 20 10.22 7.84 3.91
C GLY A 20 8.93 8.53 4.34
N THR A 21 8.96 9.87 4.35
CA THR A 21 7.80 10.70 4.70
C THR A 21 6.84 10.84 3.51
N TYR A 22 5.55 10.90 3.79
CA TYR A 22 4.54 11.25 2.79
C TYR A 22 4.72 12.72 2.38
N THR A 23 5.16 12.95 1.15
CA THR A 23 5.13 14.28 0.51
C THR A 23 3.74 14.55 -0.08
N SER A 24 3.47 15.78 -0.51
CA SER A 24 2.25 16.09 -1.29
C SER A 24 2.14 15.16 -2.50
N LEU A 25 0.93 14.63 -2.72
CA LEU A 25 0.65 13.77 -3.86
C LEU A 25 0.66 14.62 -5.15
N GLN A 26 1.48 14.22 -6.11
CA GLN A 26 1.45 14.80 -7.45
C GLN A 26 0.38 14.06 -8.26
N HIS A 27 -0.59 14.79 -8.80
CA HIS A 27 -1.69 14.24 -9.62
C HIS A 27 -1.22 13.91 -11.04
N THR A 28 -0.20 13.05 -11.14
CA THR A 28 0.41 12.57 -12.38
C THR A 28 0.68 11.07 -12.27
N LEU A 29 0.85 10.38 -13.39
CA LEU A 29 1.17 8.94 -13.39
C LEU A 29 2.43 8.62 -12.58
N SER A 30 3.47 9.45 -12.69
CA SER A 30 4.72 9.29 -11.94
C SER A 30 4.54 9.53 -10.44
N GLY A 31 3.74 10.53 -10.06
CA GLY A 31 3.40 10.84 -8.68
C GLY A 31 2.66 9.69 -8.00
N TYR A 32 1.64 9.14 -8.66
CA TYR A 32 0.92 7.97 -8.17
C TYR A 32 1.80 6.71 -8.13
N ALA A 33 2.67 6.51 -9.13
CA ALA A 33 3.63 5.41 -9.11
C ALA A 33 4.55 5.49 -7.87
N GLN A 34 5.06 6.68 -7.55
CA GLN A 34 5.87 6.90 -6.35
C GLN A 34 5.07 6.64 -5.08
N ARG A 35 3.83 7.13 -4.99
CA ARG A 35 2.94 6.87 -3.86
C ARG A 35 2.72 5.37 -3.65
N CYS A 36 2.43 4.63 -4.72
CA CYS A 36 2.22 3.19 -4.64
C CYS A 36 3.48 2.42 -4.21
N ARG A 37 4.68 2.85 -4.65
CA ARG A 37 5.95 2.27 -4.15
C ARG A 37 6.12 2.49 -2.64
N GLN A 38 5.78 3.68 -2.15
CA GLN A 38 5.84 3.98 -0.72
C GLN A 38 4.84 3.12 0.06
N LEU A 39 3.60 2.99 -0.43
CA LEU A 39 2.59 2.13 0.16
C LEU A 39 3.01 0.64 0.20
N LEU A 40 3.67 0.14 -0.86
CA LEU A 40 4.23 -1.22 -0.85
C LEU A 40 5.25 -1.40 0.28
N CYS A 41 6.20 -0.46 0.42
CA CYS A 41 7.18 -0.48 1.50
C CYS A 41 6.51 -0.44 2.87
N ASP A 42 5.53 0.46 3.05
CA ASP A 42 4.80 0.61 4.30
C ASP A 42 4.08 -0.68 4.67
N HIS A 43 3.40 -1.33 3.73
CA HIS A 43 2.74 -2.62 3.98
C HIS A 43 3.70 -3.74 4.35
N SER A 44 4.85 -3.83 3.67
CA SER A 44 5.89 -4.80 4.05
C SER A 44 6.38 -4.57 5.47
N CYS A 45 6.63 -3.31 5.84
CA CYS A 45 7.07 -2.97 7.19
C CYS A 45 5.98 -3.20 8.24
N VAL A 46 4.74 -2.82 7.94
CA VAL A 46 3.58 -3.01 8.81
C VAL A 46 3.38 -4.49 9.11
N ASN A 47 3.38 -5.36 8.09
CA ASN A 47 3.23 -6.80 8.28
C ASN A 47 4.36 -7.38 9.13
N PHE A 48 5.60 -6.93 8.92
CA PHE A 48 6.73 -7.34 9.75
C PHE A 48 6.54 -6.93 11.22
N ILE A 49 6.18 -5.68 11.50
CA ILE A 49 6.00 -5.19 12.88
C ILE A 49 4.79 -5.84 13.56
N LEU A 50 3.67 -5.98 12.85
CA LEU A 50 2.49 -6.67 13.36
C LEU A 50 2.82 -8.11 13.74
N GLY A 51 3.56 -8.84 12.90
CA GLY A 51 4.00 -10.21 13.20
C GLY A 51 4.99 -10.34 14.35
N LYS A 52 5.59 -9.23 14.82
CA LYS A 52 6.48 -9.21 15.99
C LYS A 52 5.78 -8.85 17.29
N ILE A 53 4.68 -8.13 17.21
CA ILE A 53 4.00 -7.56 18.39
C ILE A 53 2.70 -8.31 18.69
N CYS A 54 1.97 -8.69 17.66
CA CYS A 54 0.64 -9.24 17.80
C CYS A 54 0.61 -10.76 17.67
N PRO A 55 -0.41 -11.42 18.24
CA PRO A 55 -0.70 -12.82 17.91
C PRO A 55 -0.84 -13.02 16.41
N GLU A 56 -0.36 -14.14 15.90
CA GLU A 56 -0.25 -14.41 14.46
C GLU A 56 -1.55 -14.17 13.68
N GLU A 57 -2.68 -14.66 14.19
CA GLU A 57 -3.97 -14.48 13.54
C GLU A 57 -4.45 -13.01 13.54
N GLU A 58 -4.17 -12.27 14.61
CA GLU A 58 -4.49 -10.83 14.68
C GLU A 58 -3.59 -10.01 13.75
N ALA A 59 -2.29 -10.33 13.71
CA ALA A 59 -1.34 -9.70 12.79
C ALA A 59 -1.78 -9.88 11.34
N ARG A 60 -2.16 -11.12 10.97
CA ARG A 60 -2.62 -11.45 9.63
C ARG A 60 -3.90 -10.69 9.26
N ARG A 61 -4.91 -10.67 10.15
CA ARG A 61 -6.16 -9.94 9.92
C ARG A 61 -5.95 -8.43 9.82
N ALA A 62 -5.10 -7.86 10.68
CA ALA A 62 -4.76 -6.44 10.65
C ALA A 62 -4.01 -6.06 9.37
N GLY A 63 -3.02 -6.85 8.96
CA GLY A 63 -2.29 -6.65 7.70
C GLY A 63 -3.21 -6.71 6.48
N ALA A 64 -4.09 -7.72 6.41
CA ALA A 64 -5.06 -7.87 5.33
C ALA A 64 -6.04 -6.68 5.25
N PHE A 65 -6.59 -6.25 6.38
CA PHE A 65 -7.48 -5.09 6.45
C PHE A 65 -6.81 -3.81 5.95
N LEU A 66 -5.57 -3.54 6.37
CA LEU A 66 -4.84 -2.35 5.94
C LEU A 66 -4.54 -2.40 4.44
N LEU A 67 -4.19 -3.57 3.91
CA LEU A 67 -3.95 -3.76 2.47
C LEU A 67 -5.24 -3.54 1.67
N GLU A 68 -6.36 -4.11 2.09
CA GLU A 68 -7.66 -3.92 1.44
C GLU A 68 -8.09 -2.45 1.42
N PHE A 69 -7.97 -1.76 2.55
CA PHE A 69 -8.24 -0.33 2.63
C PHE A 69 -7.32 0.50 1.71
N THR A 70 -6.08 0.07 1.54
CA THR A 70 -5.13 0.72 0.62
C THR A 70 -5.52 0.46 -0.84
N ARG A 71 -5.92 -0.78 -1.18
CA ARG A 71 -6.38 -1.13 -2.53
C ARG A 71 -7.59 -0.30 -2.94
N LEU A 72 -8.56 -0.13 -2.04
CA LEU A 72 -9.74 0.72 -2.28
C LEU A 72 -9.36 2.16 -2.61
N GLN A 73 -8.47 2.76 -1.81
CA GLN A 73 -7.99 4.12 -2.06
C GLN A 73 -7.23 4.25 -3.38
N VAL A 74 -6.29 3.33 -3.65
CA VAL A 74 -5.50 3.36 -4.90
C VAL A 74 -6.42 3.18 -6.11
N ASN A 75 -7.41 2.29 -6.05
CA ASN A 75 -8.36 2.10 -7.14
C ASN A 75 -9.17 3.38 -7.40
N TYR A 76 -9.66 4.03 -6.34
CA TYR A 76 -10.36 5.30 -6.46
C TYR A 76 -9.47 6.37 -7.13
N TRP A 77 -8.25 6.57 -6.63
CA TRP A 77 -7.32 7.57 -7.17
C TRP A 77 -6.93 7.30 -8.62
N MET A 78 -6.66 6.04 -8.96
CA MET A 78 -6.23 5.69 -10.31
C MET A 78 -7.37 5.81 -11.30
N ASN A 79 -8.59 5.41 -10.94
CA ASN A 79 -9.76 5.57 -11.81
C ASN A 79 -10.06 7.05 -12.08
N ASP A 80 -9.97 7.90 -11.05
CA ASP A 80 -10.11 9.35 -11.20
C ASP A 80 -9.03 9.92 -12.14
N LEU A 81 -7.76 9.59 -11.90
CA LEU A 81 -6.65 10.05 -12.74
C LEU A 81 -6.79 9.64 -14.21
N MET A 82 -7.12 8.36 -14.47
CA MET A 82 -7.26 7.85 -15.84
C MET A 82 -8.39 8.56 -16.58
N ARG A 83 -9.50 8.84 -15.88
CA ARG A 83 -10.60 9.64 -16.40
C ARG A 83 -10.17 11.08 -16.69
N THR A 84 -9.42 11.72 -15.79
CA THR A 84 -8.92 13.09 -15.99
C THR A 84 -7.96 13.20 -17.17
N LEU A 85 -7.08 12.21 -17.34
CA LEU A 85 -6.10 12.18 -18.42
C LEU A 85 -6.68 11.66 -19.75
N ASN A 86 -7.90 11.12 -19.74
CA ASN A 86 -8.56 10.50 -20.91
C ASN A 86 -7.68 9.41 -21.57
N VAL A 87 -7.07 8.56 -20.75
CA VAL A 87 -6.20 7.47 -21.21
C VAL A 87 -6.75 6.11 -20.76
N SER A 88 -6.48 5.07 -21.55
CA SER A 88 -6.82 3.69 -21.15
C SER A 88 -5.98 3.24 -19.96
N SER A 89 -6.65 2.64 -18.98
CA SER A 89 -6.03 2.07 -17.78
C SER A 89 -5.10 0.91 -18.12
N GLU A 90 -5.41 0.08 -19.11
CA GLU A 90 -4.60 -1.11 -19.43
C GLU A 90 -3.16 -0.77 -19.81
N ALA A 91 -2.96 0.29 -20.60
CA ALA A 91 -1.64 0.69 -21.09
C ALA A 91 -0.87 1.58 -20.11
N SER A 92 -1.57 2.37 -19.30
CA SER A 92 -0.95 3.48 -18.54
C SER A 92 -0.91 3.26 -17.03
N TYR A 93 -1.55 2.20 -16.51
CA TYR A 93 -1.62 1.97 -15.07
C TYR A 93 -0.24 1.62 -14.48
N PRO A 94 0.25 2.40 -13.49
CA PRO A 94 1.58 2.18 -12.92
C PRO A 94 1.76 0.78 -12.35
N SER A 95 2.84 0.10 -12.73
CA SER A 95 3.16 -1.27 -12.29
C SER A 95 3.22 -1.40 -10.76
N SER A 96 3.75 -0.38 -10.07
CA SER A 96 3.77 -0.31 -8.60
C SER A 96 2.38 -0.28 -7.98
N CYS A 97 1.42 0.38 -8.63
CA CYS A 97 0.04 0.39 -8.14
C CYS A 97 -0.63 -0.95 -8.44
N ALA A 98 -0.29 -1.58 -9.57
CA ALA A 98 -0.86 -2.87 -9.94
C ALA A 98 -0.42 -3.95 -8.95
N ARG A 99 0.83 -3.88 -8.51
CA ARG A 99 1.39 -4.78 -7.52
C ARG A 99 0.68 -4.72 -6.16
N LEU A 100 0.13 -3.57 -5.77
CA LEU A 100 -0.71 -3.47 -4.56
C LEU A 100 -2.01 -4.28 -4.65
N GLN A 101 -2.49 -4.58 -5.86
CA GLN A 101 -3.68 -5.39 -6.08
C GLN A 101 -3.40 -6.90 -5.97
N CYS A 102 -2.13 -7.31 -5.95
CA CYS A 102 -1.74 -8.72 -5.79
C CYS A 102 -1.80 -9.15 -4.32
N ASP A 103 -2.30 -10.36 -4.06
CA ASP A 103 -2.42 -10.94 -2.72
C ASP A 103 -1.06 -11.21 -2.08
N ASP A 104 -0.11 -11.67 -2.88
CA ASP A 104 1.30 -11.64 -2.53
C ASP A 104 2.01 -10.52 -3.30
N PHE A 105 1.90 -9.29 -2.79
CA PHE A 105 2.58 -8.14 -3.38
C PHE A 105 4.11 -8.18 -3.19
N LEU A 106 4.63 -9.10 -2.36
CA LEU A 106 6.07 -9.33 -2.16
C LEU A 106 6.62 -10.40 -3.12
N GLY A 107 5.82 -11.40 -3.48
CA GLY A 107 6.13 -12.45 -4.44
C GLY A 107 5.89 -12.07 -5.91
N ASP A 108 5.77 -13.10 -6.75
CA ASP A 108 5.46 -12.96 -8.17
C ASP A 108 4.00 -12.56 -8.36
N CYS A 109 3.83 -11.35 -8.87
CA CYS A 109 2.54 -10.74 -9.18
C CYS A 109 2.31 -10.91 -10.68
N ASP A 110 1.81 -12.09 -11.08
CA ASP A 110 1.33 -12.30 -12.44
C ASP A 110 0.02 -11.53 -12.60
N ARG A 111 0.06 -10.45 -13.39
CA ARG A 111 -1.16 -9.84 -13.91
C ARG A 111 -1.89 -10.89 -14.75
N ARG A 112 -3.03 -11.39 -14.27
CA ARG A 112 -4.07 -11.90 -15.16
C ARG A 112 -4.86 -10.74 -15.74
#